data_AF-A0A1Y1JC57-F1
#
_entry.id   AF-A0A1Y1JC57-F1
#
_cell.length_a   1.000
_cell.length_b   1.000
_cell.length_c   1.000
_cell.angle_alpha   90.00
_cell.angle_beta   90.00
_cell.angle_gamma   90.00
#
_symmetry.space_group_name_H-M   'P 1'
#
loop_
_entity.id
_entity.type
_entity.pdbx_description
1 polymer ?
#
loop_
_entity_poly.entity_id
_entity_poly.type
_entity_poly.pdbx_seq_one_letter_code
_entity_poly.pdbx_strand_id
1 'polypeptide(L)'
;MESKKSSKSNESYKNLVDCYYLLLKKFKRKSSYVIDEFLIKENKESNGNLTIYEDVNSEAFCFLILSMIDSNYDCINKINILNVQNGNDLIKAICFYMDNVKISELLKKNTKNVRKKNVDTEKKNKMNLKKKKAQLQKEPEEEPSDEVVIKNMCNIKSMSIFNSNIDINGITLLSKSLYDNGYPKLENLSIDCIDLNCHCLKYLSLSLCNYNNLKTLSFQYCNLSNDCIKYIIDIIIYLNSSLSTLNLSGNKFNDEGIFLLNNSLNNVDVSYNMFNLSDSFVQTFCKIIASQTNISSISLIGNFLENANLSKINDAMNFNKSISILKLPHE
;
A
#
# COMPACT_ATOMS: atom_id res chain seq x y z
N MET A 1 -5.11 -51.37 21.64
CA MET A 1 -4.60 -50.77 20.39
C MET A 1 -5.67 -49.82 19.86
N GLU A 2 -5.66 -48.57 20.35
CA GLU A 2 -6.50 -47.52 19.80
C GLU A 2 -5.74 -46.85 18.65
N SER A 3 -6.28 -46.99 17.44
CA SER A 3 -5.73 -46.34 16.25
C SER A 3 -5.93 -44.83 16.36
N LYS A 4 -4.85 -44.11 16.68
CA LYS A 4 -4.75 -42.66 16.51
C LYS A 4 -5.17 -42.30 15.07
N LYS A 5 -6.31 -41.62 14.93
CA LYS A 5 -6.66 -40.88 13.71
C LYS A 5 -5.55 -39.88 13.45
N SER A 6 -4.72 -40.16 12.45
CA SER A 6 -3.78 -39.19 11.92
C SER A 6 -4.57 -38.01 11.37
N SER A 7 -4.43 -36.86 12.04
CA SER A 7 -4.75 -35.57 11.47
C SER A 7 -3.91 -35.41 10.21
N LYS A 8 -4.55 -35.49 9.03
CA LYS A 8 -3.94 -35.06 7.77
C LYS A 8 -3.72 -33.54 7.84
N SER A 9 -2.59 -33.13 8.42
CA SER A 9 -2.00 -31.81 8.26
C SER A 9 -1.11 -31.82 7.02
N ASN A 10 -1.18 -30.76 6.22
CA ASN A 10 -0.44 -30.49 4.97
C ASN A 10 -1.16 -30.90 3.68
N GLU A 11 -2.36 -30.37 3.45
CA GLU A 11 -2.70 -29.94 2.07
C GLU A 11 -1.95 -28.61 1.85
N SER A 12 -0.93 -28.60 0.99
CA SER A 12 -0.34 -27.36 0.51
C SER A 12 -1.41 -26.65 -0.32
N TYR A 13 -1.99 -25.57 0.16
CA TYR A 13 -2.96 -24.77 -0.61
C TYR A 13 -2.19 -24.09 -1.74
N LYS A 14 -2.36 -24.54 -2.98
CA LYS A 14 -1.53 -24.14 -4.12
C LYS A 14 -2.05 -22.89 -4.83
N ASN A 15 -3.31 -22.52 -4.60
CA ASN A 15 -3.96 -21.41 -5.30
C ASN A 15 -5.08 -20.76 -4.44
N LEU A 16 -5.56 -19.60 -4.92
CA LEU A 16 -6.62 -18.81 -4.27
C LEU A 16 -7.94 -19.59 -4.12
N VAL A 17 -8.23 -20.52 -5.03
CA VAL A 17 -9.42 -21.39 -5.00
C VAL A 17 -9.36 -22.32 -3.78
N ASP A 18 -8.20 -22.87 -3.46
CA ASP A 18 -8.04 -23.73 -2.29
C ASP A 18 -8.25 -22.93 -0.98
N CYS A 19 -7.78 -21.67 -0.95
CA CYS A 19 -8.03 -20.73 0.15
C CYS A 19 -9.52 -20.40 0.29
N TYR A 20 -10.25 -20.30 -0.81
CA TYR A 20 -11.70 -20.11 -0.80
C TYR A 20 -12.47 -21.37 -0.35
N TYR A 21 -12.07 -22.57 -0.76
CA TYR A 21 -12.72 -23.80 -0.29
C TYR A 21 -12.47 -24.06 1.21
N LEU A 22 -11.33 -23.61 1.75
CA LEU A 22 -11.10 -23.56 3.20
C LEU A 22 -12.18 -22.75 3.92
N LEU A 23 -12.52 -21.57 3.39
CA LEU A 23 -13.55 -20.70 3.92
C LEU A 23 -14.91 -21.42 3.97
N LEU A 24 -15.33 -22.02 2.85
CA LEU A 24 -16.59 -22.76 2.76
C LEU A 24 -16.66 -23.93 3.75
N LYS A 25 -15.55 -24.68 3.89
CA LYS A 25 -15.45 -25.84 4.80
C LYS A 25 -15.47 -25.42 6.27
N LYS A 26 -14.76 -24.35 6.63
CA LYS A 26 -14.58 -23.89 8.03
C LYS A 26 -15.83 -23.19 8.56
N PHE A 27 -16.51 -22.42 7.73
CA PHE A 27 -17.64 -21.58 8.18
C PHE A 27 -19.02 -22.22 8.01
N LYS A 28 -19.17 -23.40 7.38
CA LYS A 28 -20.41 -24.21 7.29
C LYS A 28 -21.72 -23.38 7.14
N ARG A 29 -21.73 -22.35 6.29
CA ARG A 29 -22.89 -21.43 6.16
C ARG A 29 -23.34 -21.29 4.69
N LYS A 30 -24.66 -21.15 4.52
CA LYS A 30 -25.40 -21.03 3.26
C LYS A 30 -24.92 -19.83 2.44
N SER A 31 -24.69 -20.03 1.13
CA SER A 31 -24.68 -19.16 -0.06
C SER A 31 -24.52 -17.61 -0.01
N SER A 32 -24.61 -16.92 1.12
CA SER A 32 -24.50 -15.45 1.23
C SER A 32 -23.07 -14.92 1.32
N TYR A 33 -22.07 -15.81 1.39
CA TYR A 33 -20.65 -15.51 1.54
C TYR A 33 -19.82 -15.92 0.32
N VAL A 34 -20.47 -15.98 -0.83
CA VAL A 34 -19.80 -16.32 -2.09
C VAL A 34 -19.07 -15.06 -2.54
N ILE A 35 -17.75 -15.04 -2.37
CA ILE A 35 -16.93 -14.24 -3.27
C ILE A 35 -17.21 -14.80 -4.65
N ASP A 36 -17.42 -13.92 -5.62
CA ASP A 36 -17.73 -14.34 -6.97
C ASP A 36 -16.74 -15.43 -7.41
N GLU A 37 -17.27 -16.60 -7.76
CA GLU A 37 -16.46 -17.72 -8.22
C GLU A 37 -15.64 -17.29 -9.45
N PHE A 38 -16.16 -16.31 -10.20
CA PHE A 38 -15.50 -15.65 -11.31
C PHE A 38 -14.23 -14.92 -10.87
N LEU A 39 -14.29 -14.05 -9.86
CA LEU A 39 -13.11 -13.36 -9.30
C LEU A 39 -12.02 -14.36 -8.92
N ILE A 40 -12.39 -15.47 -8.29
CA ILE A 40 -11.43 -16.47 -7.83
C ILE A 40 -10.85 -17.27 -9.01
N LYS A 41 -11.68 -17.64 -9.99
CA LYS A 41 -11.25 -18.39 -11.19
C LYS A 41 -10.29 -17.57 -12.05
N GLU A 42 -10.58 -16.30 -12.29
CA GLU A 42 -9.71 -15.45 -13.09
C GLU A 42 -8.35 -15.19 -12.42
N ASN A 43 -8.33 -15.13 -11.09
CA ASN A 43 -7.10 -15.00 -10.32
C ASN A 43 -6.40 -16.33 -10.02
N LYS A 44 -6.90 -17.47 -10.53
CA LYS A 44 -6.29 -18.79 -10.29
C LYS A 44 -4.95 -18.96 -11.01
N GLU A 45 -4.86 -18.42 -12.22
CA GLU A 45 -3.69 -18.57 -13.12
C GLU A 45 -2.83 -17.31 -13.19
N SER A 46 -3.13 -16.31 -12.35
CA SER A 46 -2.59 -14.96 -12.43
C SER A 46 -1.16 -14.81 -11.92
N ASN A 47 -0.44 -15.90 -11.62
CA ASN A 47 0.96 -15.93 -11.17
C ASN A 47 1.27 -14.93 -10.03
N GLY A 48 0.36 -14.80 -9.07
CA GLY A 48 0.52 -13.92 -7.91
C GLY A 48 -0.07 -12.53 -8.05
N ASN A 49 -0.81 -12.26 -9.13
CA ASN A 49 -1.60 -11.03 -9.26
C ASN A 49 -3.02 -11.25 -8.71
N LEU A 50 -3.47 -10.41 -7.77
CA LEU A 50 -4.86 -10.33 -7.36
C LEU A 50 -5.49 -9.09 -7.99
N THR A 51 -6.33 -9.27 -8.99
CA THR A 51 -7.06 -8.18 -9.66
C THR A 51 -8.52 -8.22 -9.26
N ILE A 52 -9.02 -7.09 -8.78
CA ILE A 52 -10.41 -6.86 -8.37
C ILE A 52 -10.92 -5.69 -9.22
N TYR A 53 -11.87 -5.96 -10.11
CA TYR A 53 -12.41 -4.96 -11.04
C TYR A 53 -13.93 -4.76 -10.91
N GLU A 54 -14.53 -5.37 -9.89
CA GLU A 54 -15.95 -5.28 -9.58
C GLU A 54 -16.16 -5.20 -8.07
N ASP A 55 -17.31 -4.67 -7.65
CA ASP A 55 -17.66 -4.57 -6.25
C ASP A 55 -17.80 -5.96 -5.63
N VAL A 56 -16.95 -6.27 -4.66
CA VAL A 56 -17.03 -7.54 -3.92
C VAL A 56 -17.87 -7.37 -2.66
N ASN A 57 -18.54 -8.43 -2.21
CA ASN A 57 -19.12 -8.40 -0.87
C ASN A 57 -18.00 -8.24 0.19
N SER A 58 -18.00 -7.13 0.94
CA SER A 58 -16.93 -6.77 1.87
C SER A 58 -16.71 -7.83 2.96
N GLU A 59 -17.78 -8.46 3.45
CA GLU A 59 -17.69 -9.51 4.48
C GLU A 59 -17.07 -10.78 3.89
N ALA A 60 -17.51 -11.20 2.70
CA ALA A 60 -16.94 -12.34 2.00
C ALA A 60 -15.45 -12.13 1.70
N PHE A 61 -15.07 -10.96 1.20
CA PHE A 61 -13.66 -10.61 0.92
C PHE A 61 -12.79 -10.65 2.19
N CYS A 62 -13.28 -10.14 3.32
CA CYS A 62 -12.59 -10.26 4.61
C CYS A 62 -12.35 -11.72 4.99
N PHE A 63 -13.32 -12.62 4.76
CA PHE A 63 -13.13 -14.04 5.04
C PHE A 63 -12.10 -14.70 4.12
N LEU A 64 -11.97 -14.28 2.85
CA LEU A 64 -10.90 -14.76 1.97
C LEU A 64 -9.53 -14.31 2.47
N ILE A 65 -9.39 -13.04 2.83
CA ILE A 65 -8.16 -12.52 3.44
C ILE A 65 -7.80 -13.33 4.69
N LEU A 66 -8.76 -13.58 5.58
CA LEU A 66 -8.54 -14.40 6.78
C LEU A 66 -8.09 -15.82 6.43
N SER A 67 -8.68 -16.41 5.39
CA SER A 67 -8.32 -17.76 4.91
C SER A 67 -6.92 -17.79 4.31
N MET A 68 -6.51 -16.74 3.59
CA MET A 68 -5.15 -16.58 3.08
C MET A 68 -4.13 -16.45 4.22
N ILE A 69 -4.44 -15.66 5.27
CA ILE A 69 -3.57 -15.52 6.45
C ILE A 69 -3.43 -16.86 7.17
N ASP A 70 -4.54 -17.55 7.43
CA ASP A 70 -4.56 -18.83 8.15
C ASP A 70 -3.85 -19.96 7.38
N SER A 71 -3.90 -19.94 6.05
CA SER A 71 -3.24 -20.94 5.19
C SER A 71 -1.78 -20.62 4.87
N ASN A 72 -1.24 -19.51 5.38
CA ASN A 72 0.06 -18.96 4.98
C ASN A 72 0.20 -18.77 3.46
N TYR A 73 -0.88 -18.35 2.80
CA TYR A 73 -0.85 -18.07 1.37
C TYR A 73 -0.04 -16.80 1.10
N ASP A 74 1.15 -16.96 0.50
CA ASP A 74 2.16 -15.92 0.25
C ASP A 74 2.42 -15.67 -1.24
N CYS A 75 1.64 -16.32 -2.11
CA CYS A 75 1.83 -16.27 -3.55
C CYS A 75 1.46 -14.90 -4.16
N ILE A 76 0.67 -14.08 -3.47
CA ILE A 76 0.27 -12.76 -3.96
C ILE A 76 1.43 -11.78 -3.83
N ASN A 77 1.89 -11.30 -4.98
CA ASN A 77 2.94 -10.29 -5.08
C ASN A 77 2.43 -8.95 -5.64
N LYS A 78 1.25 -8.93 -6.27
CA LYS A 78 0.66 -7.73 -6.85
C LYS A 78 -0.83 -7.68 -6.60
N ILE A 79 -1.34 -6.51 -6.24
CA ILE A 79 -2.77 -6.25 -6.09
C ILE A 79 -3.17 -5.11 -7.02
N ASN A 80 -4.25 -5.31 -7.77
CA ASN A 80 -4.88 -4.30 -8.61
C ASN A 80 -6.34 -4.14 -8.18
N ILE A 81 -6.75 -2.92 -7.84
CA ILE A 81 -8.14 -2.54 -7.54
C ILE A 81 -8.57 -1.56 -8.61
N LEU A 82 -9.56 -1.91 -9.43
CA LEU A 82 -9.91 -1.17 -10.64
C LEU A 82 -11.42 -0.87 -10.65
N ASN A 83 -11.82 0.39 -10.81
CA ASN A 83 -13.21 0.76 -11.08
C ASN A 83 -14.26 0.30 -10.03
N VAL A 84 -13.88 0.15 -8.76
CA VAL A 84 -14.81 -0.33 -7.71
C VAL A 84 -15.40 0.82 -6.87
N GLN A 85 -16.62 0.65 -6.39
CA GLN A 85 -17.32 1.58 -5.50
C GLN A 85 -17.05 1.34 -4.01
N ASN A 86 -16.63 0.13 -3.64
CA ASN A 86 -16.32 -0.22 -2.25
C ASN A 86 -14.81 -0.27 -1.93
N GLY A 87 -14.02 0.58 -2.59
CA GLY A 87 -12.55 0.58 -2.48
C GLY A 87 -12.02 0.71 -1.04
N ASN A 88 -12.70 1.49 -0.18
CA ASN A 88 -12.35 1.60 1.24
C ASN A 88 -12.36 0.26 2.00
N ASP A 89 -13.37 -0.58 1.75
CA ASP A 89 -13.49 -1.89 2.41
C ASP A 89 -12.39 -2.85 1.93
N LEU A 90 -12.07 -2.79 0.63
CA LEU A 90 -10.96 -3.54 0.05
C LEU A 90 -9.62 -3.12 0.66
N ILE A 91 -9.33 -1.82 0.71
CA ILE A 91 -8.12 -1.28 1.34
C ILE A 91 -8.01 -1.78 2.78
N LYS A 92 -9.11 -1.74 3.54
CA LYS A 92 -9.12 -2.20 4.92
C LYS A 92 -8.76 -3.67 5.06
N ALA A 93 -9.36 -4.52 4.23
CA ALA A 93 -9.06 -5.95 4.23
C ALA A 93 -7.62 -6.24 3.77
N ILE A 94 -7.11 -5.50 2.78
CA ILE A 94 -5.73 -5.65 2.29
C ILE A 94 -4.71 -5.14 3.30
N CYS A 95 -4.96 -4.01 3.97
CA CYS A 95 -4.10 -3.52 5.05
C CYS A 95 -4.03 -4.56 6.18
N PHE A 96 -5.17 -5.16 6.52
CA PHE A 96 -5.21 -6.25 7.50
C PHE A 96 -4.38 -7.48 7.07
N TYR A 97 -4.38 -7.81 5.77
CA TYR A 97 -3.50 -8.83 5.21
C TYR A 97 -2.01 -8.43 5.29
N MET A 98 -1.66 -7.19 4.95
CA MET A 98 -0.30 -6.67 5.00
C MET A 98 0.27 -6.69 6.42
N ASP A 99 -0.55 -6.34 7.42
CA ASP A 99 -0.17 -6.36 8.83
C ASP A 99 0.05 -7.79 9.37
N ASN A 100 -0.36 -8.83 8.62
CA ASN A 100 -0.19 -10.26 8.94
C ASN A 100 -0.62 -10.67 10.35
N VAL A 101 -1.69 -10.08 10.87
CA VAL A 101 -2.17 -10.43 12.22
C VAL A 101 -2.87 -11.79 12.18
N LYS A 102 -2.22 -12.84 12.72
CA LYS A 102 -2.78 -14.20 12.77
C LYS A 102 -4.11 -14.23 13.55
N ILE A 103 -5.08 -15.03 13.10
CA ILE A 103 -6.39 -15.15 13.77
C ILE A 103 -6.23 -15.59 15.23
N SER A 104 -5.30 -16.51 15.50
CA SER A 104 -5.00 -16.97 16.86
C SER A 104 -4.59 -15.82 17.80
N GLU A 105 -3.86 -14.82 17.31
CA GLU A 105 -3.46 -13.64 18.08
C GLU A 105 -4.64 -12.70 18.34
N LEU A 106 -5.53 -12.52 17.35
CA LEU A 106 -6.77 -11.75 17.54
C LEU A 106 -7.67 -12.38 18.59
N LEU A 107 -7.84 -13.70 18.56
CA LEU A 107 -8.65 -14.43 19.53
C LEU A 107 -8.05 -14.36 20.96
N LYS A 108 -6.72 -14.39 21.08
CA LYS A 108 -6.00 -14.17 22.35
C LYS A 108 -6.22 -12.75 22.91
N LYS A 109 -6.19 -11.71 22.06
CA LYS A 109 -6.46 -10.32 22.47
C LYS A 109 -7.90 -10.14 22.92
N ASN A 110 -8.87 -10.71 22.20
CA ASN A 110 -10.28 -10.63 22.55
C ASN A 110 -10.61 -11.38 23.86
N THR A 111 -10.06 -12.57 24.07
CA THR A 111 -10.24 -13.31 25.34
C THR A 111 -9.59 -12.61 26.54
N LYS A 112 -8.43 -11.97 26.37
CA LYS A 112 -7.82 -11.11 27.42
C LYS A 112 -8.69 -9.89 27.73
N ASN A 113 -9.28 -9.25 26.73
CA ASN A 113 -10.17 -8.09 26.92
C ASN A 113 -11.50 -8.48 27.58
N VAL A 114 -12.06 -9.64 27.24
CA VAL A 114 -13.23 -10.21 27.92
C VAL A 114 -12.91 -10.59 29.37
N ARG A 115 -11.75 -11.21 29.63
CA ARG A 115 -11.30 -11.49 31.01
C ARG A 115 -11.07 -10.21 31.82
N LYS A 116 -10.48 -9.15 31.25
CA LYS A 116 -10.34 -7.84 31.91
C LYS A 116 -11.70 -7.20 32.23
N LYS A 117 -12.63 -7.18 31.28
CA LYS A 117 -14.01 -6.71 31.52
C LYS A 117 -14.68 -7.52 32.63
N ASN A 118 -14.53 -8.84 32.63
CA ASN A 118 -15.11 -9.72 33.64
C ASN A 118 -14.49 -9.49 35.04
N VAL A 119 -13.17 -9.30 35.14
CA VAL A 119 -12.47 -8.94 36.38
C VAL A 119 -12.89 -7.57 36.91
N ASP A 120 -13.19 -6.60 36.04
CA ASP A 120 -13.69 -5.29 36.46
C ASP A 120 -15.16 -5.33 36.93
N THR A 121 -16.00 -6.21 36.38
CA THR A 121 -17.33 -6.52 36.93
C THR A 121 -17.28 -7.33 38.22
N GLU A 122 -16.33 -8.26 38.37
CA GLU A 122 -16.15 -9.02 39.62
C GLU A 122 -15.54 -8.17 40.75
N LYS A 123 -14.67 -7.19 40.43
CA LYS A 123 -14.17 -6.21 41.40
C LYS A 123 -15.24 -5.26 41.89
N LYS A 124 -16.23 -4.90 41.06
CA LYS A 124 -17.41 -4.11 41.49
C LYS A 124 -18.38 -4.90 42.38
N ASN A 125 -18.42 -6.23 42.26
CA ASN A 125 -19.29 -7.09 43.08
C ASN A 125 -18.64 -7.66 44.35
N LYS A 126 -17.34 -7.43 44.59
CA LYS A 126 -16.63 -7.88 45.80
C LYS A 126 -16.17 -6.76 46.75
N MET A 127 -16.60 -5.52 46.57
CA MET A 127 -16.52 -4.48 47.62
C MET A 127 -17.66 -4.63 48.63
N ASN A 128 -17.72 -5.76 49.32
CA ASN A 128 -18.37 -5.91 50.62
C ASN A 128 -18.03 -7.29 51.19
N LEU A 129 -16.90 -7.40 51.90
CA LEU A 129 -16.73 -8.14 53.16
C LEU A 129 -15.23 -8.27 53.53
N LYS A 130 -14.94 -7.69 54.69
CA LYS A 130 -13.74 -7.61 55.55
C LYS A 130 -12.58 -8.63 55.41
N LYS A 131 -11.37 -8.06 55.55
CA LYS A 131 -10.18 -8.43 56.37
C LYS A 131 -9.82 -9.93 56.57
N LYS A 132 -8.62 -10.34 56.13
CA LYS A 132 -7.41 -10.69 56.96
C LYS A 132 -6.45 -11.65 56.20
N LYS A 133 -5.17 -11.28 56.25
CA LYS A 133 -3.93 -12.08 56.43
C LYS A 133 -3.56 -13.24 55.47
N ALA A 134 -2.27 -13.16 55.11
CA ALA A 134 -1.23 -14.20 55.05
C ALA A 134 -0.96 -14.92 53.71
N GLN A 135 0.25 -14.65 53.21
CA GLN A 135 1.28 -15.56 52.64
C GLN A 135 0.80 -16.83 51.94
N LEU A 136 1.28 -17.06 50.71
CA LEU A 136 2.25 -18.12 50.39
C LEU A 136 2.61 -18.14 48.88
N GLN A 137 3.92 -18.30 48.66
CA GLN A 137 4.61 -18.99 47.55
C GLN A 137 4.47 -18.45 46.11
N LYS A 138 5.55 -17.79 45.66
CA LYS A 138 5.96 -17.76 44.25
C LYS A 138 6.62 -19.09 43.92
N GLU A 139 6.00 -19.89 43.07
CA GLU A 139 6.72 -20.88 42.25
C GLU A 139 7.21 -20.17 40.98
N PRO A 140 8.39 -20.50 40.46
CA PRO A 140 8.86 -19.97 39.19
C PRO A 140 8.03 -20.60 38.06
N GLU A 141 7.20 -19.80 37.41
CA GLU A 141 6.61 -20.17 36.12
C GLU A 141 7.76 -20.34 35.12
N GLU A 142 8.00 -21.58 34.71
CA GLU A 142 8.83 -21.88 33.54
C GLU A 142 8.22 -21.17 32.33
N GLU A 143 8.95 -20.20 31.78
CA GLU A 143 8.59 -19.60 30.50
C GLU A 143 8.63 -20.70 29.42
N PRO A 144 7.52 -20.95 28.69
CA PRO A 144 7.58 -21.89 27.59
C PRO A 144 8.45 -21.27 26.50
N SER A 145 9.55 -21.97 26.23
CA SER A 145 10.47 -21.83 25.10
C SER A 145 9.85 -21.12 23.91
N ASP A 146 10.54 -20.06 23.45
CA ASP A 146 10.28 -19.34 22.22
C ASP A 146 9.97 -20.31 21.06
N GLU A 147 8.67 -20.56 20.82
CA GLU A 147 8.23 -21.05 19.52
C GLU A 147 8.71 -19.98 18.54
N VAL A 148 9.67 -20.35 17.68
CA VAL A 148 10.08 -19.54 16.54
C VAL A 148 8.81 -19.25 15.75
N VAL A 149 8.22 -18.08 16.01
CA VAL A 149 7.03 -17.63 15.29
C VAL A 149 7.50 -17.39 13.88
N ILE A 150 7.28 -18.37 13.00
CA ILE A 150 7.38 -18.19 11.56
C ILE A 150 6.35 -17.10 11.24
N LYS A 151 6.84 -15.87 11.17
CA LYS A 151 6.07 -14.69 10.85
C LYS A 151 5.69 -14.85 9.39
N ASN A 152 4.41 -15.09 9.16
CA ASN A 152 3.88 -15.30 7.82
C ASN A 152 4.22 -14.07 6.98
N MET A 153 4.86 -14.28 5.84
CA MET A 153 5.45 -13.19 5.06
C MET A 153 4.48 -12.78 3.94
N CYS A 154 3.62 -11.79 4.18
CA CYS A 154 2.95 -11.09 3.06
C CYS A 154 4.01 -10.69 2.04
N ASN A 155 3.82 -11.02 0.75
CA ASN A 155 4.82 -10.82 -0.30
C ASN A 155 4.42 -9.75 -1.33
N ILE A 156 3.47 -8.89 -0.97
CA ILE A 156 2.99 -7.84 -1.87
C ILE A 156 4.12 -6.85 -2.14
N LYS A 157 4.50 -6.75 -3.41
CA LYS A 157 5.49 -5.82 -3.98
C LYS A 157 4.86 -4.72 -4.80
N SER A 158 3.63 -4.89 -5.28
CA SER A 158 2.96 -3.89 -6.09
C SER A 158 1.49 -3.76 -5.68
N MET A 159 1.05 -2.51 -5.55
CA MET A 159 -0.35 -2.17 -5.31
C MET A 159 -0.73 -1.06 -6.28
N SER A 160 -1.77 -1.29 -7.07
CA SER A 160 -2.37 -0.29 -7.93
C SER A 160 -3.85 -0.16 -7.59
N ILE A 161 -4.29 1.08 -7.43
CA ILE A 161 -5.67 1.44 -7.18
C ILE A 161 -6.04 2.47 -8.23
N PHE A 162 -6.99 2.12 -9.09
CA PHE A 162 -7.36 2.91 -10.25
C PHE A 162 -8.85 3.20 -10.24
N ASN A 163 -9.22 4.48 -10.38
CA ASN A 163 -10.59 4.94 -10.58
C ASN A 163 -11.61 4.28 -9.63
N SER A 164 -11.23 4.17 -8.35
CA SER A 164 -12.01 3.46 -7.33
C SER A 164 -12.44 4.42 -6.24
N ASN A 165 -13.65 4.26 -5.71
CA ASN A 165 -14.21 5.14 -4.70
C ASN A 165 -13.52 4.92 -3.34
N ILE A 166 -12.55 5.78 -3.05
CA ILE A 166 -11.74 5.78 -1.84
C ILE A 166 -11.72 7.19 -1.29
N ASP A 167 -12.00 7.31 0.00
CA ASP A 167 -11.94 8.59 0.70
C ASP A 167 -10.65 8.70 1.53
N ILE A 168 -10.54 9.82 2.26
CA ILE A 168 -9.41 10.06 3.16
C ILE A 168 -9.24 8.98 4.24
N ASN A 169 -10.31 8.29 4.65
CA ASN A 169 -10.21 7.23 5.66
C ASN A 169 -9.49 6.01 5.10
N GLY A 170 -9.79 5.63 3.85
CA GLY A 170 -9.08 4.58 3.13
C GLY A 170 -7.60 4.91 2.97
N ILE A 171 -7.28 6.13 2.51
CA ILE A 171 -5.88 6.57 2.37
C ILE A 171 -5.17 6.61 3.73
N THR A 172 -5.80 7.13 4.77
CA THR A 172 -5.21 7.20 6.13
C THR A 172 -4.90 5.80 6.67
N LEU A 173 -5.78 4.83 6.42
CA LEU A 173 -5.58 3.45 6.83
C LEU A 173 -4.40 2.81 6.08
N LEU A 174 -4.32 3.03 4.76
CA LEU A 174 -3.19 2.59 3.95
C LEU A 174 -1.87 3.21 4.42
N SER A 175 -1.84 4.53 4.61
CA SER A 175 -0.69 5.25 5.15
C SER A 175 -0.24 4.69 6.49
N LYS A 176 -1.18 4.41 7.40
CA LYS A 176 -0.86 3.83 8.70
C LYS A 176 -0.23 2.44 8.55
N SER A 177 -0.82 1.57 7.72
CA SER A 177 -0.24 0.25 7.47
C SER A 177 1.16 0.36 6.85
N LEU A 178 1.38 1.29 5.91
CA LEU A 178 2.71 1.52 5.33
C LEU A 178 3.73 2.08 6.33
N TYR A 179 3.31 2.89 7.30
CA TYR A 179 4.17 3.45 8.34
C TYR A 179 4.54 2.43 9.44
N ASP A 180 3.56 1.69 9.95
CA ASP A 180 3.72 0.77 11.08
C ASP A 180 4.43 -0.55 10.69
N ASN A 181 4.48 -0.89 9.39
CA ASN A 181 5.01 -2.16 8.94
C ASN A 181 6.54 -2.22 8.97
N GLY A 182 7.09 -2.97 9.94
CA GLY A 182 8.52 -3.33 10.01
C GLY A 182 9.02 -4.27 8.90
N TYR A 183 8.25 -4.46 7.83
CA TYR A 183 8.59 -5.23 6.63
C TYR A 183 8.16 -4.45 5.39
N PRO A 184 8.87 -3.37 5.01
CA PRO A 184 8.58 -2.66 3.77
C PRO A 184 8.91 -3.58 2.60
N LYS A 185 7.91 -3.98 1.82
CA LYS A 185 8.08 -4.81 0.61
C LYS A 185 7.51 -4.15 -0.64
N LEU A 186 6.76 -3.07 -0.49
CA LEU A 186 6.10 -2.44 -1.61
C LEU A 186 7.14 -1.70 -2.45
N GLU A 187 7.42 -2.25 -3.63
CA GLU A 187 8.29 -1.64 -4.61
C GLU A 187 7.52 -0.65 -5.50
N ASN A 188 6.20 -0.82 -5.62
CA ASN A 188 5.36 -0.03 -6.53
C ASN A 188 4.02 0.34 -5.90
N LEU A 189 3.70 1.63 -5.86
CA LEU A 189 2.40 2.13 -5.43
C LEU A 189 1.80 3.05 -6.50
N SER A 190 0.59 2.74 -6.93
CA SER A 190 -0.20 3.57 -7.85
C SER A 190 -1.56 3.83 -7.22
N ILE A 191 -1.93 5.12 -7.10
CA ILE A 191 -3.25 5.57 -6.69
C ILE A 191 -3.67 6.59 -7.75
N ASP A 192 -4.32 6.11 -8.80
CA ASP A 192 -4.54 6.88 -10.03
C ASP A 192 -6.03 7.06 -10.31
N CYS A 193 -6.40 8.16 -10.96
CA CYS A 193 -7.77 8.54 -11.29
C CYS A 193 -8.68 8.61 -10.05
N ILE A 194 -8.13 9.03 -8.90
CA ILE A 194 -8.84 9.20 -7.63
C ILE A 194 -8.64 10.62 -7.16
N ASP A 195 -9.71 11.32 -6.81
CA ASP A 195 -9.64 12.69 -6.28
C ASP A 195 -8.94 12.70 -4.92
N LEU A 196 -7.68 13.14 -4.90
CA LEU A 196 -6.86 13.22 -3.69
C LEU A 196 -6.72 14.68 -3.28
N ASN A 197 -7.23 15.04 -2.12
CA ASN A 197 -6.92 16.35 -1.52
C ASN A 197 -5.53 16.34 -0.85
N CYS A 198 -5.00 17.52 -0.50
CA CYS A 198 -3.67 17.61 0.12
C CYS A 198 -3.56 16.93 1.50
N HIS A 199 -4.67 16.68 2.21
CA HIS A 199 -4.62 15.91 3.46
C HIS A 199 -4.30 14.43 3.18
N CYS A 200 -4.84 13.84 2.12
CA CYS A 200 -4.47 12.50 1.68
C CYS A 200 -2.96 12.39 1.44
N LEU A 201 -2.38 13.34 0.69
CA LEU A 201 -0.93 13.36 0.44
C LEU A 201 -0.12 13.64 1.70
N LYS A 202 -0.61 14.43 2.65
CA LYS A 202 0.05 14.61 3.94
C LYS A 202 0.19 13.30 4.71
N TYR A 203 -0.84 12.46 4.73
CA TYR A 203 -0.76 11.15 5.40
C TYR A 203 0.18 10.20 4.66
N LEU A 204 0.11 10.17 3.33
CA LEU A 204 1.01 9.37 2.51
C LEU A 204 2.47 9.82 2.65
N SER A 205 2.75 11.12 2.74
CA SER A 205 4.11 11.61 2.91
C SER A 205 4.71 11.20 4.24
N LEU A 206 3.93 11.27 5.33
CA LEU A 206 4.35 10.79 6.65
C LEU A 206 4.70 9.30 6.65
N SER A 207 4.00 8.48 5.86
CA SER A 207 4.29 7.05 5.77
C SER A 207 5.40 6.71 4.79
N LEU A 208 5.51 7.45 3.67
CA LEU A 208 6.40 7.12 2.56
C LEU A 208 7.77 7.79 2.64
N CYS A 209 7.94 8.89 3.40
CA CYS A 209 9.22 9.59 3.49
C CYS A 209 10.38 8.70 4.01
N ASN A 210 10.08 7.71 4.84
CA ASN A 210 11.06 6.73 5.35
C ASN A 210 10.93 5.35 4.68
N TYR A 211 10.16 5.24 3.59
CA TYR A 211 9.88 3.96 2.94
C TYR A 211 10.92 3.63 1.87
N ASN A 212 12.05 3.10 2.32
CA ASN A 212 13.27 2.90 1.52
C ASN A 212 13.23 1.77 0.48
N ASN A 213 12.09 1.11 0.26
CA ASN A 213 11.95 0.06 -0.77
C ASN A 213 11.03 0.47 -1.94
N LEU A 214 10.35 1.61 -1.85
CA LEU A 214 9.46 2.08 -2.91
C LEU A 214 10.30 2.58 -4.09
N LYS A 215 10.13 1.96 -5.26
CA LYS A 215 10.84 2.29 -6.51
C LYS A 215 9.99 3.14 -7.43
N THR A 216 8.67 2.92 -7.43
CA THR A 216 7.72 3.63 -8.28
C THR A 216 6.54 4.17 -7.48
N LEU A 217 6.14 5.41 -7.79
CA LEU A 217 4.99 6.09 -7.20
C LEU A 217 4.18 6.78 -8.30
N SER A 218 2.86 6.58 -8.32
CA SER A 218 1.96 7.22 -9.28
C SER A 218 0.74 7.83 -8.58
N PHE A 219 0.45 9.07 -8.94
CA PHE A 219 -0.75 9.82 -8.59
C PHE A 219 -1.34 10.49 -9.84
N GLN A 220 -1.52 9.70 -10.90
CA GLN A 220 -1.98 10.18 -12.19
C GLN A 220 -3.46 10.57 -12.13
N TYR A 221 -3.84 11.70 -12.73
CA TYR A 221 -5.23 12.20 -12.77
C TYR A 221 -5.90 12.27 -11.38
N CYS A 222 -5.16 12.74 -10.37
CA CYS A 222 -5.62 12.80 -8.98
C CYS A 222 -6.13 14.16 -8.53
N ASN A 223 -6.30 15.11 -9.46
CA ASN A 223 -6.76 16.47 -9.17
C ASN A 223 -5.86 17.23 -8.17
N LEU A 224 -4.58 16.86 -8.08
CA LEU A 224 -3.62 17.48 -7.17
C LEU A 224 -3.24 18.88 -7.66
N SER A 225 -3.12 19.83 -6.74
CA SER A 225 -2.65 21.20 -7.01
C SER A 225 -1.28 21.46 -6.38
N ASN A 226 -0.70 22.63 -6.68
CA ASN A 226 0.60 23.04 -6.14
C ASN A 226 0.69 23.03 -4.62
N ASP A 227 -0.42 23.24 -3.90
CA ASP A 227 -0.42 23.21 -2.44
C ASP A 227 0.03 21.85 -1.86
N CYS A 228 -0.12 20.79 -2.65
CA CYS A 228 0.24 19.44 -2.23
C CYS A 228 1.68 19.04 -2.61
N ILE A 229 2.40 19.84 -3.41
CA ILE A 229 3.73 19.46 -3.94
C ILE A 229 4.76 19.23 -2.84
N LYS A 230 4.69 19.99 -1.75
CA LYS A 230 5.54 19.82 -0.57
C LYS A 230 5.50 18.39 0.00
N TYR A 231 4.34 17.76 -0.05
CA TYR A 231 4.18 16.39 0.45
C TYR A 231 4.79 15.36 -0.51
N ILE A 232 4.77 15.62 -1.82
CA ILE A 232 5.49 14.81 -2.80
C ILE A 232 7.00 14.97 -2.62
N ILE A 233 7.47 16.20 -2.41
CA ILE A 233 8.88 16.50 -2.15
C ILE A 233 9.36 15.79 -0.89
N ASP A 234 8.59 15.83 0.20
CA ASP A 234 8.90 15.13 1.45
C ASP A 234 9.16 13.63 1.25
N ILE A 235 8.49 12.99 0.27
CA ILE A 235 8.70 11.58 -0.08
C ILE A 235 10.03 11.37 -0.84
N ILE A 236 10.42 12.34 -1.67
CA ILE A 236 11.54 12.23 -2.61
C ILE A 236 12.88 12.62 -1.97
N ILE A 237 12.91 13.67 -1.16
CA ILE A 237 14.18 14.29 -0.69
C ILE A 237 14.87 13.52 0.43
N TYR A 238 14.22 12.52 1.01
CA TYR A 238 14.78 11.78 2.12
C TYR A 238 16.02 10.98 1.67
N LEU A 239 17.10 11.04 2.45
CA LEU A 239 18.42 10.49 2.09
C LEU A 239 18.44 9.00 1.70
N ASN A 240 17.47 8.23 2.19
CA ASN A 240 17.35 6.79 1.92
C ASN A 240 16.18 6.43 1.00
N SER A 241 15.63 7.40 0.26
CA SER A 241 14.59 7.11 -0.73
C SER A 241 15.15 6.25 -1.86
N SER A 242 14.47 5.13 -2.15
CA SER A 242 14.76 4.29 -3.33
C SER A 242 13.88 4.65 -4.53
N LEU A 243 13.10 5.73 -4.41
CA LEU A 243 12.16 6.13 -5.44
C LEU A 243 12.94 6.60 -6.66
N SER A 244 12.68 5.94 -7.79
CA SER A 244 13.35 6.22 -9.07
C SER A 244 12.37 6.61 -10.16
N THR A 245 11.08 6.30 -10.01
CA THR A 245 10.05 6.64 -10.99
C THR A 245 8.88 7.32 -10.30
N LEU A 246 8.49 8.48 -10.83
CA LEU A 246 7.38 9.28 -10.33
C LEU A 246 6.46 9.68 -11.49
N ASN A 247 5.17 9.37 -11.36
CA ASN A 247 4.13 9.80 -12.29
C ASN A 247 3.15 10.73 -11.59
N LEU A 248 3.11 11.99 -12.03
CA LEU A 248 2.20 13.04 -11.60
C LEU A 248 1.39 13.58 -12.79
N SER A 249 1.28 12.83 -13.87
CA SER A 249 0.58 13.27 -15.07
C SER A 249 -0.91 13.55 -14.82
N GLY A 250 -1.48 14.50 -15.56
CA GLY A 250 -2.92 14.78 -15.48
C GLY A 250 -3.39 15.49 -14.21
N ASN A 251 -2.49 16.16 -13.49
CA ASN A 251 -2.83 16.95 -12.31
C ASN A 251 -2.90 18.46 -12.65
N LYS A 252 -2.88 19.32 -11.63
CA LYS A 252 -2.96 20.78 -11.74
C LYS A 252 -1.72 21.44 -11.14
N PHE A 253 -0.54 20.83 -11.34
CA PHE A 253 0.73 21.41 -10.95
C PHE A 253 1.16 22.51 -11.92
N ASN A 254 1.89 23.51 -11.43
CA ASN A 254 2.59 24.51 -12.25
C ASN A 254 4.09 24.19 -12.35
N ASP A 255 4.79 25.02 -13.11
CA ASP A 255 6.23 24.94 -13.32
C ASP A 255 7.04 25.17 -12.02
N GLU A 256 6.57 26.03 -11.11
CA GLU A 256 7.20 26.25 -9.80
C GLU A 256 7.18 25.01 -8.90
N GLY A 257 6.08 24.24 -8.91
CA GLY A 257 5.96 23.02 -8.12
C GLY A 257 6.87 21.91 -8.64
N ILE A 258 6.93 21.72 -9.96
CA ILE A 258 7.69 20.64 -10.61
C ILE A 258 9.21 20.85 -10.47
N PHE A 259 9.66 22.10 -10.35
CA PHE A 259 11.07 22.46 -10.14
C PHE A 259 11.73 21.73 -8.96
N LEU A 260 10.95 21.36 -7.95
CA LEU A 260 11.45 20.81 -6.68
C LEU A 260 11.64 19.28 -6.72
N LEU A 261 11.36 18.63 -7.86
CA LEU A 261 11.57 17.20 -8.06
C LEU A 261 13.07 16.94 -8.35
N ASN A 262 13.74 16.26 -7.41
CA ASN A 262 15.19 16.18 -7.25
C ASN A 262 15.90 15.22 -8.25
N ASN A 263 17.24 15.32 -8.31
CA ASN A 263 18.18 14.46 -9.03
C ASN A 263 18.20 12.98 -8.59
N SER A 264 17.39 12.57 -7.61
CA SER A 264 17.27 11.17 -7.18
C SER A 264 16.37 10.33 -8.08
N LEU A 265 15.52 10.97 -8.91
CA LEU A 265 14.63 10.28 -9.83
C LEU A 265 15.32 9.94 -11.15
N ASN A 266 14.97 8.79 -11.72
CA ASN A 266 15.39 8.37 -13.06
C ASN A 266 14.30 8.67 -14.09
N ASN A 267 13.02 8.49 -13.72
CA ASN A 267 11.89 8.69 -14.62
C ASN A 267 10.86 9.63 -13.98
N VAL A 268 10.51 10.70 -14.67
CA VAL A 268 9.53 11.68 -14.21
C VAL A 268 8.50 11.93 -15.30
N ASP A 269 7.22 11.73 -14.97
CA ASP A 269 6.11 12.07 -15.85
C ASP A 269 5.25 13.15 -15.19
N VAL A 270 5.24 14.33 -15.80
CA VAL A 270 4.41 15.48 -15.42
C VAL A 270 3.56 15.95 -16.61
N SER A 271 3.29 15.04 -17.55
CA SER A 271 2.47 15.29 -18.73
C SER A 271 1.06 15.73 -18.36
N TYR A 272 0.38 16.47 -19.22
CA TYR A 272 -1.03 16.85 -19.10
C TYR A 272 -1.37 17.61 -17.80
N ASN A 273 -0.40 18.32 -17.21
CA ASN A 273 -0.67 19.24 -16.09
C ASN A 273 -1.13 20.63 -16.57
N MET A 274 -1.09 20.86 -17.89
CA MET A 274 -1.61 22.05 -18.57
C MET A 274 -0.96 23.38 -18.10
N PHE A 275 0.29 23.35 -17.64
CA PHE A 275 1.04 24.55 -17.29
C PHE A 275 1.92 25.04 -18.44
N ASN A 276 2.22 26.34 -18.46
CA ASN A 276 3.20 26.91 -19.39
C ASN A 276 4.61 26.77 -18.80
N LEU A 277 5.53 26.23 -19.58
CA LEU A 277 6.95 26.16 -19.25
C LEU A 277 7.54 27.57 -19.41
N SER A 278 7.51 28.34 -18.32
CA SER A 278 8.05 29.72 -18.32
C SER A 278 9.53 29.76 -18.68
N ASP A 279 9.99 30.93 -19.12
CA ASP A 279 11.43 31.18 -19.38
C ASP A 279 12.31 30.81 -18.18
N SER A 280 11.85 31.09 -16.96
CA SER A 280 12.56 30.77 -15.73
C SER A 280 12.67 29.26 -15.51
N PHE A 281 11.56 28.53 -15.71
CA PHE A 281 11.54 27.08 -15.65
C PHE A 281 12.50 26.48 -16.67
N VAL A 282 12.41 26.91 -17.94
CA VAL A 282 13.23 26.40 -19.03
C VAL A 282 14.72 26.66 -18.77
N GLN A 283 15.10 27.85 -18.31
CA GLN A 283 16.49 28.15 -17.97
C GLN A 283 17.03 27.19 -16.91
N THR A 284 16.24 26.86 -15.90
CA THR A 284 16.71 25.95 -14.85
C THR A 284 16.67 24.50 -15.29
N PHE A 285 15.64 24.11 -16.03
CA PHE A 285 15.55 22.80 -16.67
C PHE A 285 16.77 22.54 -17.57
N CYS A 286 17.20 23.54 -18.35
CA CYS A 286 18.42 23.46 -19.16
C CYS A 286 19.68 23.27 -18.30
N LYS A 287 19.77 23.91 -17.12
CA LYS A 287 20.87 23.68 -16.18
C LYS A 287 20.85 22.26 -15.63
N ILE A 288 19.66 21.74 -15.31
CA ILE A 288 19.48 20.35 -14.85
C ILE A 288 19.90 19.38 -15.96
N ILE A 289 19.45 19.59 -17.19
CA ILE A 289 19.87 18.80 -18.36
C ILE A 289 21.39 18.86 -18.56
N ALA A 290 22.00 20.04 -18.46
CA ALA A 290 23.44 20.20 -18.70
C ALA A 290 24.30 19.63 -17.54
N SER A 291 23.79 19.65 -16.31
CA SER A 291 24.41 18.97 -15.17
C SER A 291 24.15 17.47 -15.28
N GLN A 292 25.14 16.62 -15.09
CA GLN A 292 24.92 15.16 -15.14
C GLN A 292 23.86 14.75 -14.09
N THR A 293 22.69 14.33 -14.54
CA THR A 293 21.55 13.88 -13.70
C THR A 293 21.42 12.35 -13.72
N ASN A 294 20.78 11.78 -12.70
CA ASN A 294 20.32 10.38 -12.76
C ASN A 294 19.07 10.21 -13.64
N ILE A 295 18.44 11.31 -14.06
CA ILE A 295 17.21 11.29 -14.84
C ILE A 295 17.49 10.75 -16.24
N SER A 296 16.90 9.60 -16.57
CA SER A 296 16.93 8.95 -17.87
C SER A 296 15.73 9.28 -18.76
N SER A 297 14.57 9.57 -18.15
CA SER A 297 13.32 9.87 -18.87
C SER A 297 12.55 11.01 -18.22
N ILE A 298 12.14 12.01 -19.02
CA ILE A 298 11.23 13.08 -18.60
C ILE A 298 10.12 13.22 -19.63
N SER A 299 8.87 13.27 -19.17
CA SER A 299 7.72 13.55 -20.03
C SER A 299 6.98 14.82 -19.60
N LEU A 300 6.84 15.73 -20.56
CA LEU A 300 6.19 17.03 -20.46
C LEU A 300 5.03 17.17 -21.46
N ILE A 301 4.61 16.08 -22.11
CA ILE A 301 3.55 16.06 -23.14
C ILE A 301 2.29 16.76 -22.64
N GLY A 302 1.60 17.52 -23.49
CA GLY A 302 0.31 18.12 -23.13
C GLY A 302 0.39 19.26 -22.10
N ASN A 303 1.59 19.77 -21.83
CA ASN A 303 1.80 21.09 -21.22
C ASN A 303 1.94 22.14 -22.35
N PHE A 304 2.48 23.32 -22.06
CA PHE A 304 2.71 24.35 -23.07
C PHE A 304 4.17 24.80 -23.07
N LEU A 305 4.76 24.90 -24.26
CA LEU A 305 6.12 25.41 -24.46
C LEU A 305 6.09 26.48 -25.56
N GLU A 306 6.62 27.65 -25.24
CA GLU A 306 6.82 28.71 -26.22
C GLU A 306 7.97 28.36 -27.18
N ASN A 307 7.82 28.69 -28.47
CA ASN A 307 8.81 28.34 -29.50
C ASN A 307 10.22 28.88 -29.20
N ALA A 308 10.32 30.06 -28.56
CA ALA A 308 11.60 30.66 -28.17
C ALA A 308 12.36 29.84 -27.10
N ASN A 309 11.67 28.97 -26.37
CA ASN A 309 12.25 28.12 -25.34
C ASN A 309 12.69 26.75 -25.86
N LEU A 310 12.15 26.30 -27.00
CA LEU A 310 12.55 25.03 -27.61
C LEU A 310 14.03 25.02 -28.01
N SER A 311 14.54 26.11 -28.58
CA SER A 311 15.96 26.21 -28.95
C SER A 311 16.88 26.11 -27.73
N LYS A 312 16.51 26.72 -26.60
CA LYS A 312 17.27 26.66 -25.34
C LYS A 312 17.39 25.21 -24.83
N ILE A 313 16.30 24.44 -24.89
CA ILE A 313 16.29 23.03 -24.49
C ILE A 313 17.16 22.18 -25.42
N ASN A 314 17.05 22.39 -26.74
CA ASN A 314 17.86 21.68 -27.72
C ASN A 314 19.37 21.96 -27.53
N ASP A 315 19.72 23.22 -27.26
CA ASP A 315 21.11 23.60 -26.98
C ASP A 315 21.64 22.90 -25.72
N ALA A 316 20.83 22.80 -24.66
CA ALA A 316 21.20 22.10 -23.43
C ALA A 316 21.39 20.59 -23.65
N MET A 317 20.53 19.97 -24.47
CA MET A 317 20.61 18.54 -24.79
C MET A 317 21.90 18.14 -25.50
N ASN A 318 22.55 19.06 -26.24
CA ASN A 318 23.87 18.80 -26.84
C ASN A 318 24.97 18.47 -25.82
N PHE A 319 24.79 18.88 -24.56
CA PHE A 319 25.72 18.61 -23.47
C PHE A 319 25.29 17.44 -22.58
N ASN A 320 24.04 16.98 -22.72
CA ASN A 320 23.50 15.91 -21.92
C ASN A 320 23.93 14.52 -22.44
N LYS A 321 24.29 13.63 -21.51
CA LYS A 321 24.64 12.23 -21.82
C LYS A 321 23.82 11.20 -21.03
N SER A 322 22.91 11.67 -20.15
CA SER A 322 22.16 10.85 -19.21
C SER A 322 20.69 10.63 -19.60
N ILE A 323 20.05 11.66 -20.17
CA ILE A 323 18.66 11.64 -20.60
C ILE A 323 18.57 10.90 -21.93
N SER A 324 17.96 9.73 -21.89
CA SER A 324 17.69 8.90 -23.06
C SER A 324 16.37 9.26 -23.75
N ILE A 325 15.39 9.75 -22.99
CA ILE A 325 14.05 10.08 -23.47
C ILE A 325 13.62 11.41 -22.87
N LEU A 326 13.43 12.43 -23.71
CA LEU A 326 12.81 13.70 -23.33
C LEU A 326 11.60 13.89 -24.21
N LYS A 327 10.40 13.84 -23.63
CA LYS A 327 9.15 14.08 -24.36
C LYS A 327 8.66 15.48 -24.11
N LEU A 328 8.61 16.31 -25.14
CA LEU A 328 8.24 17.73 -25.03
C LEU A 328 6.74 17.96 -25.27
N PRO A 329 6.19 19.13 -24.90
CA PRO A 329 4.75 19.36 -24.94
C PRO A 329 4.04 19.19 -26.29
N HIS A 330 4.75 19.31 -27.41
CA HIS A 330 4.20 19.26 -28.77
C HIS A 330 4.50 17.95 -29.53
N GLU A 331 4.99 16.91 -28.84
CA GLU A 331 5.31 15.60 -29.41
C GLU A 331 4.14 14.61 -29.44
#